data_AF-A0A2V6B3A1-F1
#
_entry.id   AF-A0A2V6B3A1-F1
#
_cell.length_a   1.000
_cell.length_b   1.000
_cell.length_c   1.000
_cell.angle_alpha   90.00
_cell.angle_beta   90.00
_cell.angle_gamma   90.00
#
_symmetry.space_group_name_H-M   'P 1'
#
loop_
_entity.id
_entity.type
_entity.pdbx_description
1 polymer ?
#
loop_
_entity_poly.entity_id
_entity_poly.type
_entity_poly.pdbx_seq_one_letter_code
_entity_poly.pdbx_strand_id
1 'polypeptide(L)' 'DWPLWDAVTTDLVYIRLHGHTRKYASSYSKPALRKWATRIQGWLKQNRAVHVYFDNDAEGAAPQNALTLLEMLR' A
#
# COMPACT_ATOMS: atom_id res chain seq x y z
N ASP A 1 10.92 11.49 -6.36
CA ASP A 1 9.71 10.64 -6.27
C ASP A 1 9.59 9.72 -7.47
N TRP A 2 9.05 8.52 -7.30
CA TRP A 2 8.71 7.62 -8.41
C TRP A 2 7.27 7.91 -8.85
N PRO A 3 6.93 7.89 -10.16
CA PRO A 3 5.58 8.19 -10.59
C PRO A 3 4.58 7.20 -9.97
N LEU A 4 3.54 7.75 -9.36
CA LEU A 4 2.36 7.03 -8.92
C LEU A 4 1.30 7.22 -10.03
N TRP A 5 0.99 6.16 -10.76
CA TRP A 5 -0.11 6.16 -11.72
C TRP A 5 -1.37 5.64 -11.06
N ASP A 6 -2.47 6.39 -11.19
CA ASP A 6 -3.75 6.04 -10.57
C ASP A 6 -4.69 5.30 -11.53
N ALA A 7 -4.33 5.20 -12.81
CA ALA A 7 -5.10 4.49 -13.82
C ALA A 7 -4.97 2.97 -13.63
N VAL A 8 -6.09 2.30 -13.37
CA VAL A 8 -6.17 0.84 -13.29
C VAL A 8 -6.63 0.30 -14.64
N THR A 9 -5.78 -0.47 -15.30
CA THR A 9 -6.00 -0.95 -16.66
C THR A 9 -6.69 -2.32 -16.74
N THR A 10 -6.87 -3.01 -15.61
CA THR A 10 -7.47 -4.36 -15.54
C THR A 10 -8.38 -4.50 -14.30
N ASP A 11 -9.01 -5.64 -14.12
CA ASP A 11 -9.74 -6.03 -12.91
C ASP A 11 -8.82 -6.27 -11.69
N LEU A 12 -7.50 -6.27 -11.89
CA LEU A 12 -6.48 -6.34 -10.84
C LEU A 12 -5.81 -4.98 -10.58
N VAL A 13 -5.74 -4.59 -9.32
CA VAL A 13 -4.91 -3.49 -8.82
C VAL A 13 -3.68 -4.07 -8.15
N TYR A 14 -2.50 -3.70 -8.64
CA TYR A 14 -1.22 -4.15 -8.12
C TYR A 14 -0.44 -2.98 -7.52
N ILE A 15 -0.15 -3.03 -6.22
CA ILE A 15 0.45 -1.93 -5.45
C ILE A 15 1.80 -2.37 -4.87
N ARG A 16 2.84 -1.57 -5.09
CA ARG A 16 4.16 -1.74 -4.44
C ARG A 16 4.49 -0.54 -3.58
N LEU A 17 4.81 -0.80 -2.31
CA LEU A 17 5.04 0.21 -1.28
C LEU A 17 6.49 0.19 -0.82
N HIS A 18 7.29 1.07 -1.45
CA HIS A 18 8.74 1.19 -1.30
C HIS A 18 9.24 2.01 -0.11
N GLY A 19 8.36 2.46 0.79
CA GLY A 19 8.72 3.42 1.84
C GLY A 19 8.64 4.87 1.34
N HIS A 20 8.48 5.80 2.28
CA HIS A 20 8.11 7.19 1.99
C HIS A 20 9.23 8.21 2.20
N THR A 21 9.96 8.17 3.32
CA THR A 21 11.01 9.16 3.66
C THR A 21 12.41 8.70 3.26
N ARG A 22 12.66 7.38 3.31
CA ARG A 22 13.80 6.70 2.68
C ARG A 22 13.26 5.50 1.93
N LYS A 23 13.50 5.45 0.61
CA LYS A 23 13.20 4.26 -0.19
C LYS A 23 13.85 3.05 0.48
N TYR A 24 13.09 1.96 0.57
CA TYR A 24 13.42 0.66 1.12
C TYR A 24 13.62 0.56 2.64
N ALA A 25 13.80 1.66 3.37
CA ALA A 25 14.06 1.62 4.81
C ALA A 25 12.89 2.14 5.67
N SER A 26 12.17 3.16 5.18
CA SER A 26 11.23 3.89 6.04
C SER A 26 9.90 3.16 6.26
N SER A 27 9.45 3.16 7.50
CA SER A 27 8.10 2.75 7.88
C SER A 27 7.05 3.75 7.38
N TYR A 28 5.84 3.27 7.09
CA TYR A 28 4.71 4.14 6.75
C TYR A 28 4.04 4.61 8.03
N SER A 29 3.79 5.92 8.13
CA SER A 29 2.99 6.46 9.22
C SER A 29 1.54 5.96 9.12
N LYS A 30 0.83 5.86 10.26
CA LYS A 30 -0.59 5.49 10.28
C LYS A 30 -1.46 6.36 9.33
N PRO A 31 -1.27 7.70 9.24
CA PRO A 31 -1.96 8.51 8.24
C PRO A 31 -1.68 8.10 6.79
N ALA A 32 -0.44 7.71 6.47
CA ALA A 32 -0.09 7.26 5.12
C ALA A 32 -0.75 5.91 4.79
N LEU A 33 -0.76 4.97 5.74
CA LEU A 33 -1.47 3.69 5.59
C LEU A 33 -2.98 3.88 5.46
N ARG A 34 -3.58 4.83 6.20
CA ARG A 34 -5.01 5.17 6.05
C ARG A 34 -5.36 5.65 4.64
N LYS A 35 -4.51 6.49 4.02
CA LYS A 35 -4.72 6.91 2.63
C LYS A 35 -4.75 5.71 1.68
N TRP A 36 -3.86 4.74 1.88
CA TRP A 36 -3.88 3.49 1.12
C TRP A 36 -5.13 2.65 1.39
N ALA A 37 -5.53 2.49 2.65
CA ALA A 37 -6.75 1.77 3.01
C ALA A 37 -7.99 2.34 2.32
N THR A 38 -8.15 3.68 2.30
CA THR A 38 -9.26 4.34 1.60
C THR A 38 -9.27 4.04 0.10
N ARG A 39 -8.11 4.08 -0.56
CA ARG A 39 -8.01 3.76 -1.99
C ARG A 39 -8.34 2.30 -2.27
N ILE A 40 -7.81 1.38 -1.45
CA ILE A 40 -8.06 -0.06 -1.53
C ILE A 40 -9.55 -0.35 -1.41
N GLN A 41 -10.22 0.21 -0.40
CA GLN A 41 -11.67 0.08 -0.26
C GLN A 41 -12.44 0.60 -1.48
N GLY A 42 -11.97 1.69 -2.10
CA GLY A 42 -12.54 2.20 -3.35
C GLY A 42 -12.46 1.20 -4.50
N TRP A 43 -11.31 0.54 -4.69
CA TRP A 43 -11.14 -0.48 -5.73
C TRP A 43 -11.90 -1.76 -5.42
N LEU A 44 -11.94 -2.19 -4.16
CA LEU A 44 -12.74 -3.35 -3.75
C LEU A 44 -14.24 -3.13 -4.01
N LYS A 45 -14.76 -1.91 -3.76
CA LYS A 45 -16.16 -1.54 -4.11
C LYS A 45 -16.43 -1.56 -5.61
N GLN A 46 -15.40 -1.44 -6.45
CA GLN A 46 -15.50 -1.60 -7.90
C GLN A 46 -15.38 -3.07 -8.34
N ASN A 47 -15.43 -4.02 -7.40
CA ASN A 47 -15.29 -5.45 -7.64
C ASN A 47 -13.94 -5.84 -8.27
N ARG A 48 -12.88 -5.10 -7.95
CA ARG A 48 -11.51 -5.37 -8.41
C ARG A 48 -10.73 -6.17 -7.36
N ALA A 49 -9.88 -7.07 -7.81
CA ALA A 49 -8.87 -7.69 -6.96
C ALA A 49 -7.78 -6.66 -6.60
N VAL A 50 -7.26 -6.70 -5.37
CA VAL A 50 -6.21 -5.77 -4.93
C VAL A 50 -5.09 -6.54 -4.26
N HIS A 51 -3.88 -6.49 -4.85
CA HIS A 51 -2.68 -7.09 -4.30
C HIS A 51 -1.72 -5.99 -3.87
N VAL A 52 -1.26 -6.05 -2.62
CA VAL A 52 -0.36 -5.05 -2.03
C VAL A 52 0.91 -5.73 -1.55
N TYR A 53 2.05 -5.24 -2.02
CA TYR A 53 3.38 -5.72 -1.64
C TYR A 53 4.16 -4.58 -0.99
N PHE A 54 4.61 -4.81 0.25
CA PHE A 54 5.56 -3.95 0.94
C PHE A 54 6.97 -4.47 0.67
N ASP A 55 7.86 -3.62 0.16
CA ASP A 55 9.28 -3.92 -0.01
C ASP A 55 10.15 -2.86 0.69
N ASN A 56 9.60 -2.23 1.72
CA ASN A 56 10.30 -1.32 2.62
C ASN A 56 10.90 -2.09 3.83
N ASP A 57 11.65 -3.15 3.54
CA ASP A 57 12.10 -4.15 4.50
C ASP A 57 13.57 -3.98 4.94
N ALA A 58 14.31 -2.99 4.42
CA ALA A 58 15.72 -2.79 4.77
C ALA A 58 15.94 -2.55 6.28
N GLU A 59 14.92 -2.08 7.00
CA GLU A 59 14.89 -1.97 8.47
C GLU A 59 13.76 -2.83 9.10
N GLY A 60 13.24 -3.82 8.37
CA GLY A 60 12.20 -4.74 8.86
C GLY A 60 10.79 -4.13 8.97
N ALA A 61 10.52 -2.98 8.37
CA ALA A 61 9.24 -2.29 8.51
C ALA A 61 8.08 -2.91 7.70
N ALA A 62 8.39 -3.70 6.65
CA ALA A 62 7.39 -4.25 5.73
C ALA A 62 6.31 -5.12 6.42
N PRO A 63 6.63 -6.12 7.26
CA PRO A 63 5.60 -6.95 7.92
C PRO A 63 4.68 -6.14 8.84
N GLN A 64 5.24 -5.22 9.63
CA GLN A 64 4.44 -4.41 10.55
C GLN A 64 3.48 -3.47 9.80
N ASN A 65 3.92 -2.89 8.68
CA ASN A 65 3.05 -2.07 7.84
C ASN A 65 1.95 -2.89 7.17
N ALA A 66 2.27 -4.10 6.72
CA ALA A 66 1.29 -5.02 6.14
C ALA A 66 0.21 -5.39 7.17
N LEU A 67 0.59 -5.78 8.38
CA LEU A 67 -0.35 -6.08 9.48
C LEU A 67 -1.20 -4.87 9.84
N THR A 68 -0.59 -3.70 9.95
CA THR A 68 -1.30 -2.45 10.26
C THR A 68 -2.31 -2.10 9.16
N LEU A 69 -1.95 -2.29 7.88
CA LEU A 69 -2.86 -2.06 6.77
C LEU A 69 -4.00 -3.09 6.76
N LEU A 70 -3.72 -4.36 7.03
CA LEU A 70 -4.74 -5.40 7.15
C LEU A 70 -5.74 -5.09 8.27
N GLU A 71 -5.27 -4.59 9.42
CA GLU A 71 -6.15 -4.15 10.51
C GLU A 71 -7.08 -3.01 10.08
N MET A 72 -6.58 -2.06 9.26
CA MET A 72 -7.38 -0.96 8.72
C MET A 72 -8.38 -1.37 7.63
N LEU A 73 -8.22 -2.56 7.04
CA LEU A 73 -9.08 -3.08 5.96
C LEU A 73 -10.17 -4.03 6.44
N ARG A 74 -10.14 -4.43 7.72
CA ARG A 74 -11.23 -5.16 8.37
C ARG A 74 -12.40 -4.23 8.66
#